data_AF-A0A2M7YUI9-F1
#
_entry.id   AF-A0A2M7YUI9-F1
#
_cell.length_a   1.000
_cell.length_b   1.000
_cell.length_c   1.000
_cell.angle_alpha   90.00
_cell.angle_beta   90.00
_cell.angle_gamma   90.00
#
_symmetry.space_group_name_H-M   'P 1'
#
loop_
_entity.id
_entity.type
_entity.pdbx_description
1 polymer ?
#
loop_
_entity_poly.entity_id
_entity_poly.type
_entity_poly.pdbx_seq_one_letter_code
_entity_poly.pdbx_strand_id
1 'polypeptide(L)'
;MTKNPIVTPQDAWRILAESIVPLPAGNVPLERAAGGWLTAPLAPRSAMDGFALRAADVTAPGTLLTVVGEVAAGSDLDPPLPPGACVRIFTGANVPRAADAVVPVEATTSKSFRTNPTDPEVGINTSCRPGDHIFGQGETARQGEILLPAGTRLGPRQLAVAAATGQTDVPIHDRPRVVVLNTGEELLEAGRPAGAHHTRNSNGPFLVAAVAAAGFTEVRRATVPDAADRTAAAFADALAAADAVILTGGISAGRHDYVPGALAAAGVEIAFRGVAIKPGKPQLFGRGPGGNVVFGLPGNPLSSLVGFYEFVLPALRRLAGCPLDRCRPRLQVPLACEWSHHGDRALVLPARLDDSGGRTMALPCPAVGSADLATGGRVDGAVLMPPRCGTLAAGTVVPFRPWWEGTSC
;
A
#
# COMPACT_ATOMS: atom_id res chain seq x y z
N MET A 1 -33.21 4.08 24.46
CA MET A 1 -33.02 4.70 23.13
C MET A 1 -31.64 4.30 22.63
N THR A 2 -31.55 3.52 21.56
CA THR A 2 -30.27 2.99 21.03
C THR A 2 -29.48 4.08 20.33
N LYS A 3 -28.43 4.61 20.98
CA LYS A 3 -27.60 5.71 20.45
C LYS A 3 -26.81 5.35 19.18
N ASN A 4 -26.64 4.07 18.85
CA ASN A 4 -25.74 3.62 17.78
C ASN A 4 -26.54 2.82 16.73
N PRO A 5 -26.61 3.27 15.46
CA PRO A 5 -27.42 2.61 14.44
C PRO A 5 -26.79 1.32 13.89
N ILE A 6 -27.66 0.45 13.35
CA ILE A 6 -27.27 -0.57 12.37
C ILE A 6 -27.28 0.11 11.00
N VAL A 7 -26.17 0.04 10.26
CA VAL A 7 -25.98 0.75 8.99
C VAL A 7 -25.90 -0.20 7.79
N THR A 8 -26.10 0.31 6.57
CA THR A 8 -25.80 -0.47 5.35
C THR A 8 -24.28 -0.64 5.18
N PRO A 9 -23.77 -1.65 4.45
CA PRO A 9 -22.33 -1.73 4.17
C PRO A 9 -21.80 -0.55 3.33
N GLN A 10 -22.67 0.16 2.60
CA GLN A 10 -22.35 1.41 1.92
C GLN A 10 -22.19 2.56 2.93
N ASP A 11 -23.13 2.72 3.86
CA ASP A 11 -23.06 3.74 4.92
C ASP A 11 -21.90 3.49 5.88
N ALA A 12 -21.64 2.23 6.26
CA ALA A 12 -20.47 1.85 7.04
C ALA A 12 -19.18 2.34 6.37
N TRP A 13 -19.06 2.13 5.05
CA TRP A 13 -17.90 2.60 4.29
C TRP A 13 -17.84 4.12 4.18
N ARG A 14 -18.98 4.80 4.00
CA ARG A 14 -19.05 6.26 3.97
C ARG A 14 -18.60 6.86 5.31
N ILE A 15 -19.09 6.34 6.43
CA ILE A 15 -18.69 6.75 7.78
C ILE A 15 -17.17 6.54 7.99
N LEU A 16 -16.61 5.40 7.55
CA LEU A 16 -15.18 5.15 7.61
C LEU A 16 -14.37 6.16 6.76
N ALA A 17 -14.81 6.42 5.53
CA ALA A 17 -14.16 7.36 4.62
C ALA A 17 -14.17 8.82 5.16
N GLU A 18 -15.28 9.24 5.78
CA GLU A 18 -15.46 10.55 6.42
C GLU A 18 -14.67 10.67 7.74
N SER A 19 -14.56 9.58 8.51
CA SER A 19 -13.94 9.59 9.85
C SER A 19 -12.42 9.42 9.86
N ILE A 20 -11.85 8.80 8.83
CA ILE A 20 -10.42 8.43 8.81
C ILE A 20 -9.59 9.47 8.05
N VAL A 21 -8.79 10.18 8.83
CA VAL A 21 -7.70 11.06 8.37
C VAL A 21 -6.42 10.22 8.29
N PRO A 22 -5.57 10.37 7.27
CA PRO A 22 -4.25 9.75 7.26
C PRO A 22 -3.41 10.15 8.45
N LEU A 23 -2.48 9.28 8.85
CA LEU A 23 -1.46 9.60 9.82
C LEU A 23 -0.52 10.71 9.30
N PRO A 24 0.26 11.36 10.20
CA PRO A 24 1.26 12.34 9.82
C PRO A 24 2.22 11.84 8.75
N ALA A 25 2.91 12.79 8.11
CA ALA A 25 3.89 12.52 7.08
C ALA A 25 5.32 12.71 7.63
N GLY A 26 6.23 11.82 7.24
CA GLY A 26 7.65 11.93 7.53
C GLY A 26 8.49 11.70 6.28
N ASN A 27 9.67 12.33 6.22
CA ASN A 27 10.70 11.94 5.25
C ASN A 27 11.33 10.63 5.73
N VAL A 28 11.28 9.61 4.87
CA VAL A 28 11.82 8.28 5.17
C VAL A 28 12.88 7.94 4.13
N PRO A 29 14.05 7.40 4.53
CA PRO A 29 15.07 6.94 3.59
C PRO A 29 14.49 5.96 2.57
N LEU A 30 14.88 6.11 1.31
CA LEU A 30 14.25 5.42 0.18
C LEU A 30 14.20 3.89 0.36
N GLU A 31 15.26 3.30 0.92
CA GLU A 31 15.38 1.88 1.27
C GLU A 31 14.26 1.38 2.20
N ARG A 32 13.71 2.24 3.04
CA ARG A 32 12.66 1.93 4.03
C ARG A 32 11.27 2.40 3.60
N ALA A 33 11.16 3.08 2.46
CA ALA A 33 9.92 3.68 1.98
C ALA A 33 8.98 2.70 1.24
N ALA A 34 9.45 1.48 0.95
CA ALA A 34 8.69 0.45 0.25
C ALA A 34 7.29 0.20 0.85
N GLY A 35 6.26 0.17 0.00
CA GLY A 35 4.86 -0.01 0.39
C GLY A 35 4.17 1.21 1.02
N GLY A 36 4.91 2.28 1.35
CA GLY A 36 4.39 3.55 1.83
C GLY A 36 3.66 4.37 0.76
N TRP A 37 2.96 5.42 1.17
CA TRP A 37 2.17 6.29 0.28
C TRP A 37 2.73 7.70 0.28
N LEU A 38 3.13 8.21 -0.89
CA LEU A 38 3.68 9.56 -1.05
C LEU A 38 2.67 10.64 -0.62
N THR A 39 3.13 11.63 0.14
CA THR A 39 2.30 12.76 0.58
C THR A 39 2.46 13.99 -0.32
N ALA A 40 3.59 14.08 -1.02
CA ALA A 40 3.93 15.13 -1.98
C ALA A 40 4.41 14.50 -3.31
N PRO A 41 4.29 15.21 -4.44
CA PRO A 41 4.80 14.72 -5.73
C PRO A 41 6.33 14.66 -5.77
N LEU A 42 6.89 13.73 -6.56
CA LEU A 42 8.32 13.68 -6.87
C LEU A 42 8.60 14.23 -8.29
N ALA A 43 9.73 14.94 -8.43
CA ALA A 43 10.17 15.61 -9.66
C ALA A 43 11.68 15.31 -9.93
N PRO A 44 12.16 15.44 -11.19
CA PRO A 44 13.49 14.96 -11.62
C PRO A 44 14.73 15.78 -11.20
N ARG A 45 15.90 15.13 -11.30
CA ARG A 45 17.29 15.67 -11.22
C ARG A 45 18.16 14.95 -12.31
N SER A 46 19.36 15.45 -12.66
CA SER A 46 20.14 15.13 -13.91
C SER A 46 21.13 13.92 -13.85
N ALA A 47 21.50 13.27 -14.98
CA ALA A 47 22.59 12.23 -15.07
C ALA A 47 23.06 11.75 -16.50
N MET A 48 24.38 11.76 -16.85
CA MET A 48 25.06 10.98 -17.95
C MET A 48 26.63 10.91 -17.83
N ASP A 49 27.28 9.74 -18.07
CA ASP A 49 28.76 9.60 -18.28
C ASP A 49 29.13 9.97 -19.75
N GLY A 50 30.32 10.54 -20.02
CA GLY A 50 30.84 10.77 -21.39
C GLY A 50 31.95 11.83 -21.49
N PHE A 51 32.09 12.45 -22.66
CA PHE A 51 32.85 13.70 -22.83
C PHE A 51 31.93 14.81 -23.34
N ALA A 52 31.76 15.87 -22.56
CA ALA A 52 31.05 17.08 -22.97
C ALA A 52 31.96 17.95 -23.85
N LEU A 53 31.45 18.37 -25.01
CA LEU A 53 32.22 19.09 -26.03
C LEU A 53 31.32 20.05 -26.82
N ARG A 54 31.92 20.82 -27.73
CA ARG A 54 31.19 21.55 -28.77
C ARG A 54 31.13 20.71 -30.04
N ALA A 55 29.95 20.40 -30.55
CA ALA A 55 29.77 19.67 -31.79
C ALA A 55 30.48 20.36 -32.97
N ALA A 56 30.53 21.69 -32.97
CA ALA A 56 31.24 22.49 -33.96
C ALA A 56 32.77 22.23 -33.99
N ASP A 57 33.36 21.73 -32.91
CA ASP A 57 34.78 21.40 -32.84
C ASP A 57 35.08 19.99 -33.43
N VAL A 58 34.06 19.15 -33.64
CA VAL A 58 34.19 17.80 -34.24
C VAL A 58 34.00 17.89 -35.76
N THR A 59 35.07 18.27 -36.45
CA THR A 59 35.05 18.47 -37.91
C THR A 59 34.97 17.18 -38.73
N ALA A 60 35.47 16.05 -38.21
CA ALA A 60 35.35 14.72 -38.82
C ALA A 60 35.53 13.60 -37.77
N PRO A 61 35.09 12.36 -38.06
CA PRO A 61 35.51 11.19 -37.28
C PRO A 61 37.05 11.10 -37.23
N GLY A 62 37.59 11.01 -36.03
CA GLY A 62 39.03 11.04 -35.74
C GLY A 62 39.57 12.39 -35.24
N THR A 63 38.74 13.45 -35.18
CA THR A 63 39.18 14.74 -34.60
C THR A 63 39.62 14.57 -33.14
N LEU A 64 40.83 15.05 -32.83
CA LEU A 64 41.38 15.10 -31.47
C LEU A 64 40.89 16.36 -30.76
N LEU A 65 40.45 16.22 -29.51
CA LEU A 65 40.09 17.32 -28.61
C LEU A 65 40.87 17.22 -27.31
N THR A 66 41.35 18.34 -26.78
CA THR A 66 42.06 18.40 -25.49
C THR A 66 41.10 18.14 -24.33
N VAL A 67 41.45 17.22 -23.41
CA VAL A 67 40.67 16.99 -22.19
C VAL A 67 41.07 18.04 -21.16
N VAL A 68 40.26 19.09 -20.99
CA VAL A 68 40.60 20.25 -20.13
C VAL A 68 40.09 20.15 -18.70
N GLY A 69 39.36 19.10 -18.36
CA GLY A 69 38.85 18.89 -17.01
C GLY A 69 37.95 17.66 -16.89
N GLU A 70 37.49 17.43 -15.67
CA GLU A 70 36.64 16.31 -15.29
C GLU A 70 35.53 16.77 -14.34
N VAL A 71 34.29 16.34 -14.58
CA VAL A 71 33.12 16.65 -13.75
C VAL A 71 32.50 15.34 -13.26
N ALA A 72 32.64 15.09 -11.95
CA ALA A 72 32.03 13.95 -11.28
C ALA A 72 30.53 14.14 -11.02
N ALA A 73 29.84 13.02 -10.77
CA ALA A 73 28.47 13.03 -10.31
C ALA A 73 28.33 13.82 -9.01
N GLY A 74 27.37 14.76 -8.96
CA GLY A 74 27.20 15.66 -7.82
C GLY A 74 28.24 16.79 -7.69
N SER A 75 29.03 17.06 -8.75
CA SER A 75 29.95 18.21 -8.80
C SER A 75 29.28 19.47 -9.33
N ASP A 76 29.54 20.61 -8.66
CA ASP A 76 29.12 21.96 -9.09
C ASP A 76 30.13 22.64 -10.04
N LEU A 77 31.16 21.91 -10.50
CA LEU A 77 32.17 22.45 -11.42
C LEU A 77 31.59 22.70 -12.82
N ASP A 78 31.69 23.94 -13.30
CA ASP A 78 31.41 24.36 -14.68
C ASP A 78 32.73 24.79 -15.35
N PRO A 79 33.60 23.83 -15.73
CA PRO A 79 34.93 24.14 -16.28
C PRO A 79 34.84 24.85 -17.63
N PRO A 80 35.73 25.82 -17.91
CA PRO A 80 35.74 26.54 -19.18
C PRO A 80 36.06 25.59 -20.34
N LEU A 81 35.23 25.63 -21.37
CA LEU A 81 35.39 24.82 -22.58
C LEU A 81 35.83 25.73 -23.74
N PRO A 82 37.15 25.91 -23.99
CA PRO A 82 37.63 26.63 -25.17
C PRO A 82 37.37 25.83 -26.47
N PRO A 83 37.45 26.44 -27.66
CA PRO A 83 37.39 25.71 -28.92
C PRO A 83 38.48 24.64 -29.01
N GLY A 84 38.13 23.45 -29.50
CA GLY A 84 39.04 22.31 -29.62
C GLY A 84 39.22 21.51 -28.32
N ALA A 85 38.38 21.74 -27.31
CA ALA A 85 38.44 21.04 -26.03
C ALA A 85 37.19 20.21 -25.73
N CYS A 86 37.35 19.27 -24.82
CA CYS A 86 36.29 18.49 -24.21
C CYS A 86 36.53 18.37 -22.69
N VAL A 87 35.47 18.07 -21.96
CA VAL A 87 35.48 17.83 -20.52
C VAL A 87 34.96 16.43 -20.26
N ARG A 88 35.71 15.61 -19.51
CA ARG A 88 35.23 14.29 -19.10
C ARG A 88 34.09 14.47 -18.10
N ILE A 89 32.96 13.80 -18.30
CA ILE A 89 31.81 13.85 -17.38
C ILE A 89 31.43 12.43 -16.94
N PHE A 90 30.88 12.29 -15.73
CA PHE A 90 30.43 10.99 -15.21
C PHE A 90 28.90 10.89 -14.99
N THR A 91 28.33 9.68 -14.90
CA THR A 91 26.88 9.46 -14.75
C THR A 91 26.33 10.12 -13.49
N GLY A 92 25.61 11.23 -13.65
CA GLY A 92 25.16 12.11 -12.56
C GLY A 92 25.82 13.49 -12.54
N ALA A 93 26.75 13.77 -13.46
CA ALA A 93 27.45 15.05 -13.59
C ALA A 93 26.61 16.09 -14.33
N ASN A 94 26.86 17.35 -14.02
CA ASN A 94 26.36 18.47 -14.81
C ASN A 94 27.18 18.61 -16.10
N VAL A 95 26.50 18.79 -17.24
CA VAL A 95 27.16 19.15 -18.50
C VAL A 95 27.63 20.62 -18.39
N PRO A 96 28.90 20.94 -18.66
CA PRO A 96 29.38 22.32 -18.66
C PRO A 96 28.58 23.21 -19.61
N ARG A 97 28.28 24.44 -19.20
CA ARG A 97 27.38 25.35 -19.96
C ARG A 97 27.85 25.71 -21.36
N ALA A 98 29.14 25.53 -21.62
CA ALA A 98 29.79 25.84 -22.88
C ALA A 98 29.81 24.67 -23.88
N ALA A 99 29.33 23.48 -23.48
CA ALA A 99 29.15 22.29 -24.32
C ALA A 99 27.72 22.23 -24.93
N ASP A 100 27.60 21.68 -26.13
CA ASP A 100 26.33 21.45 -26.83
C ASP A 100 26.17 20.01 -27.39
N ALA A 101 27.14 19.14 -27.14
CA ALA A 101 27.06 17.70 -27.35
C ALA A 101 27.84 16.91 -26.28
N VAL A 102 27.48 15.64 -26.10
CA VAL A 102 28.20 14.68 -25.24
C VAL A 102 28.50 13.45 -26.08
N VAL A 103 29.76 13.07 -26.22
CA VAL A 103 30.13 11.83 -26.91
C VAL A 103 30.33 10.71 -25.88
N PRO A 104 29.66 9.54 -26.05
CA PRO A 104 29.86 8.39 -25.17
C PRO A 104 31.28 7.84 -25.34
N VAL A 105 31.88 7.32 -24.25
CA VAL A 105 33.28 6.87 -24.23
C VAL A 105 33.58 5.83 -25.31
N GLU A 106 32.62 4.95 -25.61
CA GLU A 106 32.68 3.90 -26.62
C GLU A 106 32.87 4.45 -28.05
N ALA A 107 32.48 5.70 -28.29
CA ALA A 107 32.67 6.42 -29.55
C ALA A 107 33.96 7.27 -29.57
N THR A 108 34.91 7.01 -28.66
CA THR A 108 36.19 7.73 -28.55
C THR A 108 37.41 6.82 -28.66
N THR A 109 38.61 7.40 -28.76
CA THR A 109 39.88 6.66 -28.69
C THR A 109 40.32 6.34 -27.26
N SER A 110 39.62 6.80 -26.22
CA SER A 110 40.02 6.63 -24.81
C SER A 110 39.88 5.18 -24.36
N LYS A 111 41.01 4.47 -24.31
CA LYS A 111 41.10 3.08 -23.80
C LYS A 111 41.20 2.99 -22.27
N SER A 112 41.26 4.14 -21.60
CA SER A 112 41.64 4.30 -20.19
C SER A 112 40.73 5.26 -19.40
N PHE A 113 39.52 5.54 -19.90
CA PHE A 113 38.58 6.52 -19.36
C PHE A 113 38.33 6.47 -17.84
N ARG A 114 38.31 5.27 -17.25
CA ARG A 114 38.11 5.06 -15.79
C ARG A 114 39.41 4.79 -15.01
N THR A 115 40.56 4.73 -15.67
CA THR A 115 41.84 4.26 -15.09
C THR A 115 43.03 5.21 -15.31
N ASN A 116 42.96 6.14 -16.26
CA ASN A 116 43.95 7.19 -16.46
C ASN A 116 43.32 8.59 -16.37
N PRO A 117 43.55 9.34 -15.27
CA PRO A 117 43.03 10.70 -15.16
C PRO A 117 43.72 11.68 -16.13
N THR A 118 44.84 11.32 -16.76
CA THR A 118 45.70 12.24 -17.53
C THR A 118 45.79 11.93 -19.03
N ASP A 119 44.76 11.35 -19.66
CA ASP A 119 44.70 11.30 -21.14
C ASP A 119 44.53 12.76 -21.64
N PRO A 120 45.55 13.42 -22.24
CA PRO A 120 45.52 14.87 -22.46
C PRO A 120 44.66 15.25 -23.67
N GLU A 121 44.46 14.31 -24.58
CA GLU A 121 43.65 14.42 -25.78
C GLU A 121 42.82 13.16 -25.97
N VAL A 122 41.64 13.32 -26.56
CA VAL A 122 40.77 12.20 -26.95
C VAL A 122 40.31 12.40 -28.39
N GLY A 123 40.39 11.33 -29.19
CA GLY A 123 39.87 11.29 -30.55
C GLY A 123 38.40 10.92 -30.54
N ILE A 124 37.58 11.70 -31.25
CA ILE A 124 36.14 11.50 -31.39
C ILE A 124 35.88 10.68 -32.67
N ASN A 125 35.55 9.40 -32.54
CA ASN A 125 35.47 8.45 -33.67
C ASN A 125 34.11 8.49 -34.42
N THR A 126 33.27 9.48 -34.13
CA THR A 126 31.96 9.69 -34.74
C THR A 126 31.83 11.12 -35.26
N SER A 127 30.93 11.36 -36.22
CA SER A 127 30.41 12.70 -36.45
C SER A 127 29.61 13.15 -35.23
N CYS A 128 29.61 14.45 -34.93
CA CYS A 128 28.84 15.01 -33.82
C CYS A 128 27.99 16.19 -34.30
N ARG A 129 26.73 16.23 -33.89
CA ARG A 129 25.77 17.33 -34.09
C ARG A 129 25.38 17.91 -32.73
N PRO A 130 24.99 19.20 -32.66
CA PRO A 130 24.40 19.74 -31.44
C PRO A 130 23.21 18.87 -30.99
N GLY A 131 23.27 18.37 -29.76
CA GLY A 131 22.30 17.43 -29.20
C GLY A 131 22.56 15.93 -29.41
N ASP A 132 23.60 15.50 -30.14
CA ASP A 132 23.91 14.06 -30.26
C ASP A 132 24.29 13.46 -28.89
N HIS A 133 23.70 12.30 -28.56
CA HIS A 133 23.87 11.53 -27.31
C HIS A 133 23.68 12.29 -25.98
N ILE A 134 23.29 13.56 -26.05
CA ILE A 134 22.61 14.26 -24.96
C ILE A 134 21.16 13.76 -24.98
N PHE A 135 20.69 13.12 -23.90
CA PHE A 135 19.26 13.17 -23.59
C PHE A 135 18.89 14.63 -23.48
N GLY A 136 18.04 15.13 -24.39
CA GLY A 136 17.62 16.52 -24.37
C GLY A 136 17.13 16.89 -22.98
N GLN A 137 17.48 18.07 -22.45
CA GLN A 137 17.12 18.40 -21.07
C GLN A 137 15.59 18.37 -20.92
N GLY A 138 15.10 17.34 -20.22
CA GLY A 138 13.67 17.09 -20.07
C GLY A 138 13.00 16.21 -21.14
N GLU A 139 13.75 15.42 -21.92
CA GLU A 139 13.25 14.54 -22.97
C GLU A 139 12.42 13.36 -22.43
N THR A 140 12.84 12.76 -21.30
CA THR A 140 12.09 11.70 -20.61
C THR A 140 11.13 12.22 -19.56
N ALA A 141 11.46 13.35 -18.91
CA ALA A 141 10.58 14.14 -18.06
C ALA A 141 11.18 15.52 -17.76
N ARG A 142 10.38 16.58 -17.86
CA ARG A 142 10.84 17.97 -17.72
C ARG A 142 11.09 18.36 -16.26
N GLN A 143 11.94 19.37 -16.04
CA GLN A 143 12.09 19.96 -14.71
C GLN A 143 10.75 20.53 -14.22
N GLY A 144 10.35 20.16 -13.01
CA GLY A 144 9.05 20.51 -12.44
C GLY A 144 7.89 19.60 -12.88
N GLU A 145 8.13 18.62 -13.76
CA GLU A 145 7.14 17.59 -14.08
C GLU A 145 6.95 16.63 -12.90
N ILE A 146 5.69 16.28 -12.62
CA ILE A 146 5.33 15.34 -11.56
C ILE A 146 5.47 13.92 -12.11
N LEU A 147 6.56 13.25 -11.73
CA LEU A 147 6.83 11.86 -12.11
C LEU A 147 5.96 10.87 -11.34
N LEU A 148 5.84 11.09 -10.03
CA LEU A 148 4.98 10.32 -9.14
C LEU A 148 4.10 11.30 -8.37
N PRO A 149 2.76 11.29 -8.56
CA PRO A 149 1.87 12.18 -7.82
C PRO A 149 1.72 11.74 -6.35
N ALA A 150 1.30 12.67 -5.49
CA ALA A 150 0.86 12.36 -4.14
C ALA A 150 -0.27 11.30 -4.16
N GLY A 151 -0.33 10.45 -3.13
CA GLY A 151 -1.21 9.27 -3.09
C GLY A 151 -0.71 8.08 -3.94
N THR A 152 0.54 8.10 -4.41
CA THR A 152 1.17 6.95 -5.07
C THR A 152 1.78 5.99 -4.05
N ARG A 153 1.49 4.69 -4.15
CA ARG A 153 2.16 3.65 -3.35
C ARG A 153 3.54 3.38 -3.92
N LEU A 154 4.56 3.38 -3.07
CA LEU A 154 5.94 3.12 -3.47
C LEU A 154 6.20 1.62 -3.61
N GLY A 155 5.93 1.07 -4.80
CA GLY A 155 6.43 -0.25 -5.20
C GLY A 155 7.87 -0.17 -5.75
N PRO A 156 8.49 -1.31 -6.13
CA PRO A 156 9.85 -1.35 -6.67
C PRO A 156 10.04 -0.41 -7.89
N ARG A 157 9.04 -0.35 -8.79
CA ARG A 157 9.04 0.56 -9.95
C ARG A 157 9.13 2.04 -9.53
N GLN A 158 8.36 2.43 -8.53
CA GLN A 158 8.31 3.80 -8.02
C GLN A 158 9.58 4.18 -7.25
N LEU A 159 10.14 3.25 -6.48
CA LEU A 159 11.42 3.44 -5.80
C LEU A 159 12.57 3.62 -6.81
N ALA A 160 12.56 2.89 -7.92
CA ALA A 160 13.54 3.08 -8.99
C ALA A 160 13.45 4.49 -9.63
N VAL A 161 12.23 5.02 -9.85
CA VAL A 161 12.03 6.41 -10.33
C VAL A 161 12.53 7.44 -9.32
N ALA A 162 12.28 7.23 -8.03
CA ALA A 162 12.79 8.12 -6.98
C ALA A 162 14.33 8.08 -6.88
N ALA A 163 14.95 6.90 -6.95
CA ALA A 163 16.40 6.75 -6.97
C ALA A 163 17.03 7.41 -8.20
N ALA A 164 16.49 7.16 -9.40
CA ALA A 164 16.96 7.74 -10.65
C ALA A 164 16.84 9.28 -10.71
N THR A 165 16.05 9.87 -9.80
CA THR A 165 15.87 11.33 -9.67
C THR A 165 16.59 11.90 -8.45
N GLY A 166 17.58 11.18 -7.92
CA GLY A 166 18.44 11.63 -6.83
C GLY A 166 17.75 11.80 -5.49
N GLN A 167 16.59 11.16 -5.26
CA GLN A 167 15.90 11.21 -3.98
C GLN A 167 16.54 10.20 -3.02
N THR A 168 17.15 10.70 -1.93
CA THR A 168 17.65 9.88 -0.82
C THR A 168 16.53 9.48 0.15
N ASP A 169 15.57 10.39 0.30
CA ASP A 169 14.45 10.31 1.23
C ASP A 169 13.18 10.73 0.49
N VAL A 170 12.04 10.18 0.91
CA VAL A 170 10.74 10.48 0.30
C VAL A 170 9.69 10.76 1.38
N PRO A 171 8.81 11.75 1.18
CA PRO A 171 7.77 12.08 2.14
C PRO A 171 6.62 11.09 2.02
N ILE A 172 6.46 10.22 3.03
CA ILE A 172 5.37 9.25 3.09
C ILE A 172 4.54 9.41 4.36
N HIS A 173 3.28 8.97 4.30
CA HIS A 173 2.45 8.82 5.49
C HIS A 173 3.01 7.71 6.40
N ASP A 174 2.91 7.91 7.72
CA ASP A 174 3.26 6.90 8.70
C ASP A 174 2.44 5.61 8.52
N ARG A 175 3.08 4.47 8.83
CA ARG A 175 2.41 3.16 8.81
C ARG A 175 1.65 2.96 10.13
N PRO A 176 0.36 2.61 10.11
CA PRO A 176 -0.41 2.36 11.32
C PRO A 176 0.20 1.29 12.21
N ARG A 177 0.39 1.62 13.48
CA ARG A 177 0.62 0.64 14.56
C ARG A 177 -0.74 0.05 14.92
N VAL A 178 -0.81 -1.28 15.05
CA VAL A 178 -2.07 -2.00 15.24
C VAL A 178 -2.00 -2.87 16.49
N VAL A 179 -3.02 -2.82 17.34
CA VAL A 179 -3.19 -3.77 18.45
C VAL A 179 -4.43 -4.62 18.21
N VAL A 180 -4.25 -5.94 18.20
CA VAL A 180 -5.32 -6.94 18.17
C VAL A 180 -5.60 -7.42 19.58
N LEU A 181 -6.82 -7.20 20.07
CA LEU A 181 -7.31 -7.72 21.34
C LEU A 181 -8.34 -8.82 21.11
N ASN A 182 -8.04 -10.03 21.59
CA ASN A 182 -8.98 -11.14 21.66
C ASN A 182 -9.60 -11.18 23.06
N THR A 183 -10.92 -11.27 23.19
CA THR A 183 -11.59 -11.56 24.49
C THR A 183 -12.44 -12.84 24.36
N GLY A 184 -12.69 -13.50 25.48
CA GLY A 184 -13.37 -14.79 25.53
C GLY A 184 -12.64 -15.79 26.41
N GLU A 185 -13.26 -16.17 27.54
CA GLU A 185 -12.73 -17.19 28.46
C GLU A 185 -12.63 -18.58 27.78
N GLU A 186 -13.40 -18.82 26.70
CA GLU A 186 -13.36 -20.05 25.93
C GLU A 186 -12.11 -20.19 25.03
N LEU A 187 -11.33 -19.13 24.84
CA LEU A 187 -10.26 -19.05 23.86
C LEU A 187 -8.96 -19.71 24.34
N LEU A 188 -8.56 -20.79 23.66
CA LEU A 188 -7.24 -21.41 23.80
C LEU A 188 -6.33 -21.06 22.63
N GLU A 189 -5.05 -20.81 22.93
CA GLU A 189 -4.01 -20.72 21.89
C GLU A 189 -3.82 -22.08 21.16
N ALA A 190 -3.26 -22.00 19.96
CA ALA A 190 -2.95 -23.18 19.14
C ALA A 190 -2.03 -24.17 19.90
N GLY A 191 -2.19 -25.46 19.63
CA GLY A 191 -1.39 -26.53 20.26
C GLY A 191 -1.89 -27.00 21.63
N ARG A 192 -2.66 -26.21 22.39
CA ARG A 192 -3.31 -26.69 23.64
C ARG A 192 -4.38 -27.76 23.33
N PRO A 193 -4.57 -28.82 24.14
CA PRO A 193 -5.75 -29.67 24.03
C PRO A 193 -7.03 -28.85 24.28
N ALA A 194 -8.05 -29.00 23.45
CA ALA A 194 -9.34 -28.32 23.64
C ALA A 194 -10.30 -29.23 24.41
N GLY A 195 -10.76 -28.79 25.58
CA GLY A 195 -11.88 -29.42 26.29
C GLY A 195 -13.22 -29.05 25.65
N ALA A 196 -14.30 -29.73 26.03
CA ALA A 196 -15.63 -29.60 25.43
C ALA A 196 -16.24 -28.18 25.43
N HIS A 197 -15.73 -27.28 26.28
CA HIS A 197 -16.19 -25.89 26.42
C HIS A 197 -15.19 -24.83 25.91
N HIS A 198 -14.12 -25.26 25.24
CA HIS A 198 -13.09 -24.35 24.71
C HIS A 198 -13.03 -24.39 23.18
N THR A 199 -12.72 -23.26 22.58
CA THR A 199 -12.42 -23.15 21.14
C THR A 199 -10.99 -22.69 20.93
N ARG A 200 -10.46 -22.91 19.72
CA ARG A 200 -9.13 -22.41 19.36
C ARG A 200 -9.24 -20.97 18.87
N ASN A 201 -8.38 -20.10 19.39
CA ASN A 201 -8.26 -18.72 18.91
C ASN A 201 -7.68 -18.70 17.49
N SER A 202 -8.59 -18.64 16.51
CA SER A 202 -8.26 -18.53 15.08
C SER A 202 -8.19 -17.07 14.62
N ASN A 203 -9.00 -16.19 15.21
CA ASN A 203 -9.09 -14.78 14.80
C ASN A 203 -7.82 -14.00 15.13
N GLY A 204 -7.20 -14.23 16.29
CA GLY A 204 -5.96 -13.57 16.70
C GLY A 204 -4.80 -13.80 15.71
N PRO A 205 -4.42 -15.07 15.43
CA PRO A 205 -3.39 -15.37 14.43
C PRO A 205 -3.75 -14.86 13.04
N PHE A 206 -5.01 -15.00 12.60
CA PHE A 206 -5.50 -14.47 11.31
C PHE A 206 -5.30 -12.95 11.20
N LEU A 207 -5.79 -12.18 12.18
CA LEU A 207 -5.74 -10.71 12.14
C LEU A 207 -4.29 -10.20 12.15
N VAL A 208 -3.41 -10.80 12.95
CA VAL A 208 -1.99 -10.43 12.94
C VAL A 208 -1.36 -10.71 11.58
N ALA A 209 -1.58 -11.90 11.02
CA ALA A 209 -1.03 -12.27 9.71
C ALA A 209 -1.58 -11.40 8.57
N ALA A 210 -2.88 -11.10 8.57
CA ALA A 210 -3.53 -10.31 7.52
C ALA A 210 -3.22 -8.80 7.59
N VAL A 211 -2.92 -8.26 8.77
CA VAL A 211 -2.41 -6.89 8.93
C VAL A 211 -0.93 -6.82 8.52
N ALA A 212 -0.11 -7.79 8.94
CA ALA A 212 1.30 -7.84 8.61
C ALA A 212 1.55 -8.04 7.11
N ALA A 213 0.78 -8.92 6.46
CA ALA A 213 0.80 -9.11 5.01
C ALA A 213 0.61 -7.77 4.28
N ALA A 214 -0.36 -6.95 4.73
CA ALA A 214 -0.75 -5.69 4.09
C ALA A 214 0.33 -4.60 4.09
N GLY A 215 1.49 -4.88 4.68
CA GLY A 215 2.63 -3.97 4.83
C GLY A 215 2.61 -3.21 6.17
N PHE A 216 1.77 -3.61 7.12
CA PHE A 216 1.69 -3.01 8.45
C PHE A 216 2.30 -3.97 9.48
N THR A 217 3.63 -3.90 9.64
CA THR A 217 4.38 -4.88 10.46
C THR A 217 4.34 -4.60 11.97
N GLU A 218 4.00 -3.38 12.38
CA GLU A 218 3.88 -2.97 13.79
C GLU A 218 2.56 -3.48 14.41
N VAL A 219 2.42 -4.80 14.52
CA VAL A 219 1.23 -5.46 15.07
C VAL A 219 1.52 -6.11 16.41
N ARG A 220 0.79 -5.70 17.44
CA ARG A 220 0.77 -6.35 18.75
C ARG A 220 -0.52 -7.16 18.90
N ARG A 221 -0.47 -8.24 19.67
CA ARG A 221 -1.63 -9.07 20.00
C ARG A 221 -1.65 -9.40 21.48
N ALA A 222 -2.83 -9.33 22.09
CA ALA A 222 -3.10 -9.86 23.42
C ALA A 222 -4.43 -10.63 23.44
N THR A 223 -4.47 -11.72 24.22
CA THR A 223 -5.71 -12.41 24.58
C THR A 223 -6.02 -12.04 26.04
N VAL A 224 -7.22 -11.51 26.29
CA VAL A 224 -7.65 -10.95 27.59
C VAL A 224 -8.80 -11.82 28.15
N PRO A 225 -8.65 -12.38 29.37
CA PRO A 225 -9.73 -13.10 30.05
C PRO A 225 -10.97 -12.22 30.29
N ASP A 226 -12.14 -12.84 30.44
CA ASP A 226 -13.42 -12.13 30.55
C ASP A 226 -13.63 -11.55 31.97
N ALA A 227 -12.92 -10.45 32.25
CA ALA A 227 -13.03 -9.68 33.48
C ALA A 227 -12.98 -8.17 33.17
N ALA A 228 -14.00 -7.42 33.61
CA ALA A 228 -14.21 -6.00 33.28
C ALA A 228 -12.95 -5.13 33.44
N ASP A 229 -12.28 -5.20 34.60
CA ASP A 229 -11.10 -4.38 34.88
C ASP A 229 -9.91 -4.73 33.97
N ARG A 230 -9.75 -6.02 33.63
CA ARG A 230 -8.70 -6.48 32.72
C ARG A 230 -8.98 -6.06 31.27
N THR A 231 -10.23 -6.15 30.83
CA THR A 231 -10.66 -5.66 29.51
C THR A 231 -10.46 -4.15 29.41
N ALA A 232 -10.82 -3.39 30.45
CA ALA A 232 -10.64 -1.94 30.48
C ALA A 232 -9.15 -1.53 30.45
N ALA A 233 -8.31 -2.15 31.30
CA ALA A 233 -6.87 -1.88 31.34
C ALA A 233 -6.19 -2.22 29.99
N ALA A 234 -6.39 -3.42 29.48
CA ALA A 234 -5.80 -3.84 28.20
C ALA A 234 -6.27 -2.98 27.01
N PHE A 235 -7.50 -2.46 27.06
CA PHE A 235 -8.01 -1.55 26.03
C PHE A 235 -7.40 -0.14 26.14
N ALA A 236 -7.19 0.38 27.36
CA ALA A 236 -6.48 1.64 27.58
C ALA A 236 -5.01 1.55 27.10
N ASP A 237 -4.31 0.47 27.44
CA ASP A 237 -2.95 0.20 26.97
C ASP A 237 -2.88 0.11 25.43
N ALA A 238 -3.88 -0.52 24.80
CA ALA A 238 -3.98 -0.61 23.35
C ALA A 238 -4.15 0.76 22.68
N LEU A 239 -5.00 1.64 23.23
CA LEU A 239 -5.19 3.01 22.73
C LEU A 239 -3.94 3.88 22.92
N ALA A 240 -3.16 3.66 23.98
CA ALA A 240 -1.90 4.37 24.17
C ALA A 240 -0.79 3.90 23.21
N ALA A 241 -0.82 2.63 22.79
CA ALA A 241 0.25 2.00 22.01
C ALA A 241 0.03 1.97 20.49
N ALA A 242 -1.20 2.16 20.00
CA ALA A 242 -1.55 1.91 18.60
C ALA A 242 -2.49 2.97 17.98
N ASP A 243 -2.34 3.16 16.68
CA ASP A 243 -3.17 4.06 15.88
C ASP A 243 -4.50 3.40 15.50
N ALA A 244 -4.52 2.06 15.44
CA ALA A 244 -5.71 1.25 15.25
C ALA A 244 -5.80 0.10 16.28
N VAL A 245 -6.98 -0.08 16.87
CA VAL A 245 -7.28 -1.20 17.79
C VAL A 245 -8.37 -2.08 17.19
N ILE A 246 -8.11 -3.39 17.11
CA ILE A 246 -9.04 -4.40 16.58
C ILE A 246 -9.42 -5.37 17.70
N LEU A 247 -10.67 -5.27 18.17
CA LEU A 247 -11.28 -6.17 19.14
C LEU A 247 -11.98 -7.33 18.43
N THR A 248 -11.91 -8.55 18.98
CA THR A 248 -12.74 -9.68 18.56
C THR A 248 -13.09 -10.58 19.75
N GLY A 249 -14.34 -11.07 19.77
CA GLY A 249 -14.98 -11.53 21.01
C GLY A 249 -15.61 -10.37 21.78
N GLY A 250 -16.55 -10.64 22.69
CA GLY A 250 -17.10 -9.63 23.61
C GLY A 250 -17.88 -8.44 23.03
N ILE A 251 -18.02 -8.28 21.70
CA ILE A 251 -18.61 -7.07 21.08
C ILE A 251 -20.16 -7.05 21.03
N SER A 252 -20.84 -8.08 21.53
CA SER A 252 -22.30 -8.20 21.47
C SER A 252 -22.95 -7.53 22.70
N ALA A 253 -24.25 -7.76 22.91
CA ALA A 253 -25.00 -7.26 24.06
C ALA A 253 -25.32 -8.38 25.07
N GLY A 254 -24.42 -9.36 25.21
CA GLY A 254 -24.49 -10.42 26.20
C GLY A 254 -24.15 -9.93 27.60
N ARG A 255 -24.58 -10.71 28.62
CA ARG A 255 -24.38 -10.37 30.05
C ARG A 255 -22.91 -10.34 30.47
N HIS A 256 -22.03 -11.02 29.74
CA HIS A 256 -20.59 -11.14 30.00
C HIS A 256 -19.74 -10.37 28.98
N ASP A 257 -20.37 -9.55 28.11
CA ASP A 257 -19.67 -8.73 27.13
C ASP A 257 -19.14 -7.45 27.81
N TYR A 258 -17.88 -7.47 28.24
CA TYR A 258 -17.24 -6.33 28.91
C TYR A 258 -16.74 -5.24 27.96
N VAL A 259 -16.55 -5.56 26.67
CA VAL A 259 -16.02 -4.63 25.65
C VAL A 259 -16.83 -3.33 25.54
N PRO A 260 -18.19 -3.32 25.51
CA PRO A 260 -18.96 -2.08 25.46
C PRO A 260 -18.73 -1.16 26.67
N GLY A 261 -18.47 -1.73 27.85
CA GLY A 261 -18.11 -0.98 29.05
C GLY A 261 -16.72 -0.37 28.95
N ALA A 262 -15.72 -1.16 28.51
CA ALA A 262 -14.36 -0.70 28.29
C ALA A 262 -14.28 0.43 27.23
N LEU A 263 -15.01 0.29 26.12
CA LEU A 263 -15.13 1.33 25.08
C LEU A 263 -15.67 2.65 25.66
N ALA A 264 -16.74 2.59 26.46
CA ALA A 264 -17.35 3.77 27.07
C ALA A 264 -16.44 4.42 28.13
N ALA A 265 -15.80 3.61 28.98
CA ALA A 265 -14.87 4.09 30.01
C ALA A 265 -13.62 4.77 29.43
N ALA A 266 -13.13 4.28 28.28
CA ALA A 266 -12.03 4.86 27.54
C ALA A 266 -12.43 6.04 26.62
N GLY A 267 -13.69 6.50 26.68
CA GLY A 267 -14.16 7.65 25.91
C GLY A 267 -14.27 7.43 24.40
N VAL A 268 -14.47 6.18 23.95
CA VAL A 268 -14.61 5.89 22.50
C VAL A 268 -15.97 6.37 21.99
N GLU A 269 -15.94 7.27 21.02
CA GLU A 269 -17.12 7.67 20.26
C GLU A 269 -17.46 6.59 19.23
N ILE A 270 -18.57 5.86 19.44
CA ILE A 270 -18.99 4.78 18.53
C ILE A 270 -19.85 5.37 17.41
N ALA A 271 -19.35 5.32 16.17
CA ALA A 271 -20.04 5.85 15.00
C ALA A 271 -21.11 4.88 14.44
N PHE A 272 -20.87 3.56 14.50
CA PHE A 272 -21.91 2.56 14.23
C PHE A 272 -21.72 1.27 15.04
N ARG A 273 -22.82 0.55 15.29
CA ARG A 273 -22.81 -0.75 15.97
C ARG A 273 -23.76 -1.73 15.29
N GLY A 274 -23.24 -2.36 14.24
CA GLY A 274 -23.90 -3.34 13.41
C GLY A 274 -23.94 -2.89 11.96
N VAL A 275 -23.69 -3.82 11.05
CA VAL A 275 -23.82 -3.60 9.60
C VAL A 275 -24.82 -4.61 9.05
N ALA A 276 -25.65 -4.20 8.09
CA ALA A 276 -26.71 -5.00 7.48
C ALA A 276 -26.15 -6.04 6.48
N ILE A 277 -25.20 -6.87 6.92
CA ILE A 277 -24.57 -7.95 6.15
C ILE A 277 -24.83 -9.34 6.73
N LYS A 278 -24.64 -10.37 5.89
CA LYS A 278 -24.56 -11.80 6.25
C LYS A 278 -23.36 -12.41 5.51
N PRO A 279 -22.45 -13.14 6.19
CA PRO A 279 -22.28 -13.25 7.64
C PRO A 279 -21.83 -11.90 8.28
N GLY A 280 -21.62 -11.87 9.59
CA GLY A 280 -21.03 -10.71 10.27
C GLY A 280 -21.88 -9.46 10.47
N LYS A 281 -23.15 -9.60 10.88
CA LYS A 281 -23.99 -8.45 11.32
C LYS A 281 -23.32 -7.61 12.43
N PRO A 282 -22.78 -8.20 13.51
CA PRO A 282 -22.10 -7.41 14.53
C PRO A 282 -20.79 -6.89 13.93
N GLN A 283 -20.67 -5.57 13.77
CA GLN A 283 -19.43 -4.87 13.46
C GLN A 283 -19.50 -3.55 14.21
N LEU A 284 -18.43 -3.14 14.85
CA LEU A 284 -18.35 -1.85 15.53
C LEU A 284 -17.24 -1.02 14.92
N PHE A 285 -17.50 0.25 14.72
CA PHE A 285 -16.48 1.25 14.44
C PHE A 285 -16.67 2.45 15.38
N GLY A 286 -15.58 2.94 15.92
CA GLY A 286 -15.53 4.15 16.73
C GLY A 286 -14.16 4.81 16.70
N ARG A 287 -14.06 5.97 17.36
CA ARG A 287 -12.85 6.77 17.47
C ARG A 287 -12.45 6.93 18.93
N GLY A 288 -11.19 6.64 19.24
CA GLY A 288 -10.61 6.90 20.55
C GLY A 288 -10.28 8.40 20.73
N PRO A 289 -10.16 8.89 21.97
CA PRO A 289 -9.89 10.31 22.25
C PRO A 289 -8.53 10.79 21.72
N GLY A 290 -7.56 9.89 21.51
CA GLY A 290 -6.28 10.18 20.86
C GLY A 290 -6.33 10.22 19.33
N GLY A 291 -7.52 10.14 18.72
CA GLY A 291 -7.71 10.02 17.28
C GLY A 291 -7.62 8.60 16.73
N ASN A 292 -7.36 7.61 17.58
CA ASN A 292 -7.24 6.20 17.22
C ASN A 292 -8.51 5.68 16.55
N VAL A 293 -8.39 4.74 15.61
CA VAL A 293 -9.53 4.02 15.03
C VAL A 293 -9.78 2.72 15.77
N VAL A 294 -11.03 2.46 16.17
CA VAL A 294 -11.40 1.29 16.97
C VAL A 294 -12.40 0.43 16.21
N PHE A 295 -12.04 -0.83 15.99
CA PHE A 295 -12.87 -1.83 15.33
C PHE A 295 -13.28 -2.92 16.30
N GLY A 296 -14.55 -3.32 16.27
CA GLY A 296 -15.04 -4.52 16.93
C GLY A 296 -15.57 -5.52 15.92
N LEU A 297 -14.91 -6.69 15.83
CA LEU A 297 -15.25 -7.78 14.93
C LEU A 297 -15.92 -8.95 15.69
N PRO A 298 -16.80 -9.74 15.06
CA PRO A 298 -17.39 -10.93 15.69
C PRO A 298 -16.35 -11.93 16.19
N GLY A 299 -16.67 -12.68 17.25
CA GLY A 299 -15.92 -13.89 17.61
C GLY A 299 -16.03 -14.99 16.54
N ASN A 300 -17.17 -15.07 15.83
CA ASN A 300 -17.39 -16.02 14.74
C ASN A 300 -16.37 -15.83 13.59
N PRO A 301 -15.47 -16.80 13.30
CA PRO A 301 -14.26 -16.51 12.53
C PRO A 301 -14.47 -16.05 11.08
N LEU A 302 -15.34 -16.68 10.28
CA LEU A 302 -15.65 -16.21 8.92
C LEU A 302 -16.27 -14.81 8.94
N SER A 303 -16.99 -14.46 10.00
CA SER A 303 -17.57 -13.12 10.18
C SER A 303 -16.51 -12.06 10.56
N SER A 304 -15.48 -12.47 11.31
CA SER A 304 -14.31 -11.64 11.61
C SER A 304 -13.47 -11.41 10.35
N LEU A 305 -13.25 -12.46 9.56
CA LEU A 305 -12.56 -12.42 8.28
C LEU A 305 -13.27 -11.47 7.28
N VAL A 306 -14.58 -11.62 7.11
CA VAL A 306 -15.40 -10.70 6.30
C VAL A 306 -15.28 -9.26 6.80
N GLY A 307 -15.40 -9.03 8.11
CA GLY A 307 -15.30 -7.69 8.69
C GLY A 307 -13.92 -7.06 8.49
N PHE A 308 -12.85 -7.86 8.58
CA PHE A 308 -11.48 -7.43 8.33
C PHE A 308 -11.31 -6.93 6.89
N TYR A 309 -11.57 -7.78 5.89
CA TYR A 309 -11.30 -7.42 4.51
C TYR A 309 -12.23 -6.34 3.94
N GLU A 310 -13.49 -6.28 4.38
CA GLU A 310 -14.48 -5.32 3.86
C GLU A 310 -14.38 -3.92 4.54
N PHE A 311 -13.96 -3.85 5.81
CA PHE A 311 -13.95 -2.61 6.58
C PHE A 311 -12.58 -2.25 7.16
N VAL A 312 -11.92 -3.17 7.87
CA VAL A 312 -10.67 -2.87 8.61
C VAL A 312 -9.49 -2.64 7.68
N LEU A 313 -9.22 -3.55 6.73
CA LEU A 313 -8.09 -3.43 5.81
C LEU A 313 -8.18 -2.17 4.93
N PRO A 314 -9.34 -1.82 4.34
CA PRO A 314 -9.52 -0.52 3.68
C PRO A 314 -9.30 0.68 4.60
N ALA A 315 -9.75 0.61 5.86
CA ALA A 315 -9.52 1.65 6.85
C ALA A 315 -8.02 1.82 7.20
N LEU A 316 -7.29 0.72 7.42
CA LEU A 316 -5.85 0.74 7.67
C LEU A 316 -5.08 1.30 6.48
N ARG A 317 -5.44 0.90 5.24
CA ARG A 317 -4.89 1.51 4.02
C ARG A 317 -5.14 3.01 3.98
N ARG A 318 -6.37 3.47 4.25
CA ARG A 318 -6.75 4.88 4.27
C ARG A 318 -5.98 5.67 5.36
N LEU A 319 -5.81 5.09 6.54
CA LEU A 319 -5.03 5.63 7.65
C LEU A 319 -3.54 5.73 7.29
N ALA A 320 -3.01 4.79 6.51
CA ALA A 320 -1.67 4.82 5.93
C ALA A 320 -1.50 5.75 4.70
N GLY A 321 -2.47 6.62 4.41
CA GLY A 321 -2.39 7.55 3.27
C GLY A 321 -2.89 7.05 1.92
N CYS A 322 -3.48 5.86 1.85
CA CYS A 322 -4.07 5.36 0.60
C CYS A 322 -5.24 6.27 0.16
N PRO A 323 -5.30 6.67 -1.13
CA PRO A 323 -6.45 7.36 -1.71
C PRO A 323 -7.77 6.59 -1.54
N LEU A 324 -8.87 7.34 -1.34
CA LEU A 324 -10.19 6.78 -1.02
C LEU A 324 -10.75 5.86 -2.13
N ASP A 325 -10.42 6.13 -3.39
CA ASP A 325 -10.76 5.31 -4.56
C ASP A 325 -10.04 3.95 -4.59
N ARG A 326 -8.86 3.84 -3.95
CA ARG A 326 -7.96 2.67 -4.03
C ARG A 326 -7.97 1.79 -2.78
N CYS A 327 -8.28 2.36 -1.62
CA CYS A 327 -8.19 1.62 -0.35
C CYS A 327 -9.13 0.40 -0.25
N ARG A 328 -10.29 0.43 -0.94
CA ARG A 328 -11.28 -0.66 -1.01
C ARG A 328 -11.46 -1.17 -2.45
N PRO A 329 -10.51 -1.95 -3.00
CA PRO A 329 -10.53 -2.41 -4.40
C PRO A 329 -11.74 -3.30 -4.70
N ARG A 330 -12.14 -3.34 -5.98
CA ARG A 330 -13.14 -4.27 -6.53
C ARG A 330 -12.74 -4.69 -7.94
N LEU A 331 -13.08 -5.92 -8.29
CA LEU A 331 -13.08 -6.42 -9.66
C LEU A 331 -14.54 -6.53 -10.12
N GLN A 332 -14.79 -6.32 -11.42
CA GLN A 332 -16.07 -6.60 -12.04
C GLN A 332 -15.93 -7.92 -12.81
N VAL A 333 -16.56 -8.98 -12.30
CA VAL A 333 -16.41 -10.34 -12.85
C VAL A 333 -17.78 -10.99 -13.02
N PRO A 334 -18.02 -11.79 -14.07
CA PRO A 334 -19.25 -12.55 -14.22
C PRO A 334 -19.35 -13.66 -13.17
N LEU A 335 -20.56 -13.96 -12.69
CA LEU A 335 -20.84 -15.17 -11.91
C LEU A 335 -20.69 -16.43 -12.78
N ALA A 336 -20.00 -17.44 -12.27
CA ALA A 336 -19.82 -18.74 -12.94
C ALA A 336 -21.12 -19.58 -13.01
N CYS A 337 -22.05 -19.35 -12.08
CA CYS A 337 -23.34 -20.04 -12.02
C CYS A 337 -24.46 -19.08 -11.59
N GLU A 338 -25.71 -19.51 -11.74
CA GLU A 338 -26.86 -18.78 -11.19
C GLU A 338 -26.77 -18.71 -9.66
N TRP A 339 -27.15 -17.57 -9.08
CA TRP A 339 -27.23 -17.39 -7.63
C TRP A 339 -28.47 -16.60 -7.20
N SER A 340 -29.15 -17.09 -6.16
CA SER A 340 -30.36 -16.44 -5.62
C SER A 340 -30.15 -15.93 -4.19
N HIS A 341 -30.57 -14.70 -3.92
CA HIS A 341 -30.56 -14.13 -2.58
C HIS A 341 -31.78 -13.24 -2.30
N HIS A 342 -32.66 -13.73 -1.44
CA HIS A 342 -33.90 -13.07 -1.02
C HIS A 342 -33.82 -12.47 0.39
N GLY A 343 -32.65 -12.50 1.05
CA GLY A 343 -32.51 -12.02 2.42
C GLY A 343 -32.43 -10.49 2.53
N ASP A 344 -32.96 -9.94 3.63
CA ASP A 344 -33.04 -8.48 3.89
C ASP A 344 -31.70 -7.78 4.16
N ARG A 345 -30.61 -8.53 4.26
CA ARG A 345 -29.25 -8.04 4.46
C ARG A 345 -28.42 -8.33 3.22
N ALA A 346 -27.44 -7.48 2.92
CA ALA A 346 -26.47 -7.77 1.87
C ALA A 346 -25.74 -9.09 2.19
N LEU A 347 -25.53 -9.93 1.17
CA LEU A 347 -24.80 -11.18 1.31
C LEU A 347 -23.35 -10.95 0.90
N VAL A 348 -22.42 -11.16 1.82
CA VAL A 348 -21.00 -11.31 1.50
C VAL A 348 -20.79 -12.78 1.19
N LEU A 349 -20.92 -13.12 -0.10
CA LEU A 349 -20.84 -14.49 -0.61
C LEU A 349 -19.38 -14.83 -0.87
N PRO A 350 -18.74 -15.72 -0.10
CA PRO A 350 -17.38 -16.16 -0.38
C PRO A 350 -17.32 -16.77 -1.78
N ALA A 351 -16.27 -16.46 -2.54
CA ALA A 351 -16.14 -16.88 -3.92
C ALA A 351 -14.67 -17.03 -4.33
N ARG A 352 -14.43 -18.01 -5.20
CA ARG A 352 -13.15 -18.15 -5.89
C ARG A 352 -13.16 -17.43 -7.23
N LEU A 353 -11.99 -17.10 -7.75
CA LEU A 353 -11.84 -16.82 -9.17
C LEU A 353 -11.52 -18.13 -9.92
N ASP A 354 -12.11 -18.27 -11.10
CA ASP A 354 -11.84 -19.35 -12.05
C ASP A 354 -11.54 -18.74 -13.43
N ASP A 355 -10.33 -18.99 -13.92
CA ASP A 355 -9.82 -18.48 -15.21
C ASP A 355 -9.82 -19.57 -16.30
N SER A 356 -10.23 -20.80 -15.99
CA SER A 356 -10.08 -21.97 -16.87
C SER A 356 -10.81 -21.85 -18.22
N GLY A 357 -11.88 -21.06 -18.28
CA GLY A 357 -12.67 -20.81 -19.49
C GLY A 357 -12.17 -19.68 -20.40
N GLY A 358 -10.95 -19.14 -20.18
CA GLY A 358 -10.43 -18.01 -20.94
C GLY A 358 -11.06 -16.65 -20.59
N ARG A 359 -11.92 -16.63 -19.57
CA ARG A 359 -12.46 -15.43 -18.92
C ARG A 359 -12.56 -15.70 -17.42
N THR A 360 -11.98 -14.82 -16.61
CA THR A 360 -12.13 -14.83 -15.15
C THR A 360 -13.59 -14.76 -14.74
N MET A 361 -14.05 -15.74 -13.96
CA MET A 361 -15.40 -15.78 -13.39
C MET A 361 -15.34 -15.91 -11.86
N ALA A 362 -16.32 -15.33 -11.15
CA ALA A 362 -16.51 -15.59 -9.73
C ALA A 362 -17.33 -16.87 -9.54
N LEU A 363 -16.74 -17.88 -8.90
CA LEU A 363 -17.40 -19.13 -8.51
C LEU A 363 -17.88 -19.05 -7.04
N PRO A 364 -19.19 -18.96 -6.78
CA PRO A 364 -19.75 -19.00 -5.43
C PRO A 364 -19.29 -20.21 -4.61
N CYS A 365 -18.86 -19.94 -3.38
CA CYS A 365 -18.44 -20.93 -2.39
C CYS A 365 -19.25 -20.69 -1.10
N PRO A 366 -20.52 -21.16 -1.04
CA PRO A 366 -21.38 -20.90 0.11
C PRO A 366 -20.87 -21.57 1.39
N ALA A 367 -20.61 -20.76 2.40
CA ALA A 367 -20.25 -21.22 3.73
C ALA A 367 -21.44 -21.89 4.45
N VAL A 368 -21.16 -22.99 5.17
CA VAL A 368 -22.18 -23.72 5.96
C VAL A 368 -22.66 -22.89 7.16
N GLY A 369 -21.83 -21.97 7.65
CA GLY A 369 -22.19 -21.07 8.74
C GLY A 369 -21.18 -19.95 8.98
N SER A 370 -21.48 -19.04 9.91
CA SER A 370 -20.64 -17.87 10.23
C SER A 370 -19.27 -18.18 10.85
N ALA A 371 -19.00 -19.45 11.17
CA ALA A 371 -17.73 -19.95 11.72
C ALA A 371 -16.96 -20.85 10.74
N ASP A 372 -17.43 -21.02 9.50
CA ASP A 372 -16.83 -21.89 8.50
C ASP A 372 -15.53 -21.29 7.91
N LEU A 373 -14.41 -21.56 8.59
CA LEU A 373 -13.07 -21.24 8.10
C LEU A 373 -12.58 -22.17 6.99
N ALA A 374 -13.16 -23.36 6.82
CA ALA A 374 -12.76 -24.26 5.74
C ALA A 374 -13.12 -23.67 4.38
N THR A 375 -14.29 -23.02 4.29
CA THR A 375 -14.65 -22.18 3.16
C THR A 375 -13.76 -20.93 3.09
N GLY A 376 -13.59 -20.20 4.21
CA GLY A 376 -12.78 -18.97 4.25
C GLY A 376 -11.32 -19.12 3.80
N GLY A 377 -10.67 -20.25 4.08
CA GLY A 377 -9.30 -20.55 3.67
C GLY A 377 -9.15 -21.17 2.28
N ARG A 378 -10.25 -21.30 1.51
CA ARG A 378 -10.27 -21.87 0.15
C ARG A 378 -10.77 -20.89 -0.92
N VAL A 379 -11.15 -19.67 -0.52
CA VAL A 379 -11.69 -18.64 -1.41
C VAL A 379 -10.69 -17.52 -1.61
N ASP A 380 -10.75 -16.90 -2.77
CA ASP A 380 -9.89 -15.76 -3.09
C ASP A 380 -10.54 -14.45 -2.60
N GLY A 381 -11.86 -14.41 -2.44
CA GLY A 381 -12.56 -13.20 -1.99
C GLY A 381 -14.04 -13.41 -1.73
N ALA A 382 -14.82 -12.35 -1.89
CA ALA A 382 -16.27 -12.43 -1.81
C ALA A 382 -17.00 -11.48 -2.78
N VAL A 383 -18.15 -11.91 -3.28
CA VAL A 383 -19.11 -11.06 -3.97
C VAL A 383 -20.00 -10.38 -2.95
N LEU A 384 -20.13 -9.05 -3.01
CA LEU A 384 -21.10 -8.30 -2.20
C LEU A 384 -22.43 -8.18 -2.95
N MET A 385 -23.37 -9.05 -2.63
CA MET A 385 -24.71 -9.03 -3.23
C MET A 385 -25.66 -8.10 -2.46
N PRO A 386 -26.44 -7.24 -3.15
CA PRO A 386 -27.46 -6.40 -2.51
C PRO A 386 -28.51 -7.22 -1.74
N PRO A 387 -29.15 -6.67 -0.71
CA PRO A 387 -30.29 -7.32 -0.06
C PRO A 387 -31.44 -7.50 -1.06
N ARG A 388 -32.14 -8.64 -0.97
CA ARG A 388 -33.30 -8.98 -1.81
C ARG A 388 -33.07 -8.82 -3.32
N CYS A 389 -31.86 -9.12 -3.82
CA CYS A 389 -31.53 -9.02 -5.24
C CYS A 389 -32.23 -10.07 -6.14
N GLY A 390 -32.87 -11.08 -5.54
CA GLY A 390 -33.54 -12.15 -6.29
C GLY A 390 -32.52 -13.10 -6.91
N THR A 391 -32.84 -13.62 -8.10
CA THR A 391 -32.01 -14.53 -8.87
C THR A 391 -31.13 -13.76 -9.86
N LEU A 392 -29.82 -13.98 -9.80
CA LEU A 392 -28.84 -13.48 -10.77
C LEU A 392 -28.38 -14.65 -11.64
N ALA A 393 -28.57 -14.55 -12.95
CA ALA A 393 -28.17 -15.58 -13.90
C ALA A 393 -26.64 -15.74 -13.96
N ALA A 394 -26.18 -16.92 -14.40
CA ALA A 394 -24.78 -17.11 -14.77
C ALA A 394 -24.36 -16.08 -15.84
N GLY A 395 -23.11 -15.60 -15.77
CA GLY A 395 -22.63 -14.51 -16.62
C GLY A 395 -22.93 -13.09 -16.10
N THR A 396 -23.83 -12.92 -15.11
CA THR A 396 -24.12 -11.59 -14.52
C THR A 396 -22.85 -11.00 -13.91
N VAL A 397 -22.45 -9.80 -14.35
CA VAL A 397 -21.28 -9.09 -13.82
C VAL A 397 -21.57 -8.55 -12.44
N VAL A 398 -20.74 -8.91 -11.46
CA VAL A 398 -20.91 -8.57 -10.04
C VAL A 398 -19.63 -7.97 -9.45
N PRO A 399 -19.74 -7.10 -8.42
CA PRO A 399 -18.60 -6.55 -7.72
C PRO A 399 -17.98 -7.60 -6.78
N PHE A 400 -16.82 -8.10 -7.18
CA PHE A 400 -16.00 -9.01 -6.38
C PHE A 400 -14.96 -8.24 -5.55
N ARG A 401 -14.82 -8.61 -4.28
CA ARG A 401 -13.88 -8.06 -3.30
C ARG A 401 -12.74 -9.06 -3.08
N PRO A 402 -11.53 -8.81 -3.61
CA PRO A 402 -10.39 -9.69 -3.37
C PRO A 402 -9.94 -9.62 -1.91
N TRP A 403 -9.58 -10.78 -1.34
CA TRP A 403 -8.96 -10.90 -0.02
C TRP A 403 -7.43 -11.09 -0.09
N TRP A 404 -6.87 -11.16 -1.31
CA TRP A 404 -5.43 -10.99 -1.54
C TRP A 404 -5.07 -9.53 -1.80
N GLU A 405 -3.77 -9.25 -1.83
CA GLU A 405 -3.25 -7.88 -1.74
C GLU A 405 -2.91 -7.22 -3.07
N GLY A 406 -3.38 -7.78 -4.18
CA GLY A 406 -2.90 -7.50 -5.53
C GLY A 406 -2.69 -6.01 -5.84
N THR A 407 -1.45 -5.53 -5.66
CA THR A 407 -0.94 -4.31 -6.29
C THR A 407 -0.40 -4.57 -7.70
N SER A 408 -0.83 -5.66 -8.32
CA SER A 408 -0.48 -6.06 -9.68
C SER A 408 -1.37 -5.33 -10.71
N CYS A 409 -1.13 -4.02 -10.82
CA CYS A 409 -1.38 -3.18 -12.00
C CYS A 409 -0.20 -2.20 -12.08
#